data_AF-A0A0G3G9W5-F1
#
_entry.id   AF-A0A0G3G9W5-F1
#
_cell.length_a   1.000
_cell.length_b   1.000
_cell.length_c   1.000
_cell.angle_alpha   90.00
_cell.angle_beta   90.00
_cell.angle_gamma   90.00
#
_symmetry.space_group_name_H-M   'P 1'
#
loop_
_entity.id
_entity.type
_entity.pdbx_description
1 polymer ?
#
loop_
_entity_poly.entity_id
_entity_poly.type
_entity_poly.pdbx_seq_one_letter_code
_entity_poly.pdbx_strand_id
1 'polypeptide(L)'
;MLAGGIASAESEASIEIHEIEAGEGPGIVRHDTAILHYTGTLEEDGSVFDSSRESGAPFALTLGAGQVIPGFEQGVMGMREGGKREIVIPPELGYGERGAGNIIPSNATLRFEVEILDVERAPFSGLDNEGLAEKIREGATIVDIRRPDEWAETGVIEGSHRITAFDENGELNPTFGEQFTNLVKPDEEVVLICRVGNRTGALARALADGLGYANVYNVTDGIMEWLDDDRLVQHDCPETAETAQC
;
A
#
# COMPACT_ATOMS: atom_id res chain seq x y z
N MET A 1 -19.55 6.59 -44.16
CA MET A 1 -19.30 5.16 -43.89
C MET A 1 -17.79 4.98 -43.85
N LEU A 2 -17.10 4.61 -42.78
CA LEU A 2 -17.45 4.08 -41.45
C LEU A 2 -16.39 4.61 -40.47
N ALA A 3 -16.82 5.12 -39.33
CA ALA A 3 -15.97 5.30 -38.16
C ALA A 3 -15.80 3.91 -37.51
N GLY A 4 -14.56 3.43 -37.40
CA GLY A 4 -14.21 2.23 -36.65
C GLY A 4 -13.49 2.65 -35.38
N GLY A 5 -14.27 2.97 -34.34
CA GLY A 5 -13.74 3.06 -32.99
C GLY A 5 -13.46 1.64 -32.49
N ILE A 6 -12.21 1.36 -32.16
CA ILE A 6 -11.88 0.23 -31.30
C ILE A 6 -11.98 0.73 -29.86
N ALA A 7 -13.10 0.39 -29.23
CA ALA A 7 -13.18 0.42 -27.77
C ALA A 7 -12.11 -0.54 -27.26
N SER A 8 -11.11 -0.01 -26.56
CA SER A 8 -10.21 -0.82 -25.74
C SER A 8 -11.08 -1.44 -24.65
N ALA A 9 -11.28 -2.76 -24.71
CA ALA A 9 -11.85 -3.49 -23.58
C ALA A 9 -10.79 -3.43 -22.47
N GLU A 10 -11.00 -2.56 -21.49
CA GLU A 10 -10.30 -2.69 -20.22
C GLU A 10 -10.70 -4.05 -19.65
N SER A 11 -9.71 -4.92 -19.52
CA SER A 11 -9.88 -6.24 -18.94
C SER A 11 -10.19 -6.06 -17.45
N GLU A 12 -11.38 -6.52 -17.02
CA GLU A 12 -11.73 -6.76 -15.61
C GLU A 12 -10.94 -7.97 -15.08
N ALA A 13 -9.61 -7.94 -15.20
CA ALA A 13 -8.77 -9.04 -14.78
C ALA A 13 -8.94 -9.28 -13.27
N SER A 14 -9.40 -10.47 -12.91
CA SER A 14 -9.58 -10.89 -11.52
C SER A 14 -8.79 -12.14 -11.23
N ILE A 15 -8.25 -12.25 -10.02
CA ILE A 15 -7.67 -13.50 -9.52
C ILE A 15 -8.76 -14.52 -9.17
N GLU A 16 -8.43 -15.80 -9.23
CA GLU A 16 -9.25 -16.87 -8.64
C GLU A 16 -8.62 -17.33 -7.33
N ILE A 17 -9.44 -17.49 -6.29
CA ILE A 17 -8.99 -17.94 -4.97
C ILE A 17 -9.66 -19.27 -4.64
N HIS A 18 -8.85 -20.27 -4.30
CA HIS A 18 -9.32 -21.54 -3.77
C HIS A 18 -8.76 -21.76 -2.36
N GLU A 19 -9.60 -21.57 -1.35
CA GLU A 19 -9.23 -21.85 0.04
C GLU A 19 -8.99 -23.35 0.22
N ILE A 20 -7.79 -23.71 0.71
CA ILE A 20 -7.42 -25.11 0.99
C ILE A 20 -7.67 -25.39 2.48
N GLU A 21 -7.22 -24.50 3.35
CA GLU A 21 -7.35 -24.59 4.79
C GLU A 21 -7.54 -23.19 5.36
N ALA A 22 -8.66 -22.97 6.05
CA ALA A 22 -8.90 -21.69 6.70
C ALA A 22 -8.04 -21.57 7.96
N GLY A 23 -7.25 -20.50 8.06
CA GLY A 23 -6.46 -20.20 9.25
C GLY A 23 -7.34 -19.81 10.44
N GLU A 24 -6.84 -20.04 11.66
CA GLU A 24 -7.54 -19.73 12.91
C GLU A 24 -7.05 -18.45 13.58
N GLY A 25 -5.86 -17.96 13.23
CA GLY A 25 -5.23 -16.81 13.86
C GLY A 25 -5.70 -15.46 13.29
N PRO A 26 -4.96 -14.37 13.56
CA PRO A 26 -5.33 -13.04 13.12
C PRO A 26 -5.41 -12.97 11.58
N GLY A 27 -6.42 -12.26 11.07
CA GLY A 27 -6.51 -11.94 9.65
C GLY A 27 -5.51 -10.85 9.27
N ILE A 28 -4.80 -11.05 8.17
CA ILE A 28 -3.88 -10.05 7.64
C ILE A 28 -4.65 -8.94 6.93
N VAL A 29 -4.33 -7.70 7.29
CA VAL A 29 -4.87 -6.51 6.64
C VAL A 29 -3.75 -5.68 6.02
N ARG A 30 -4.11 -4.61 5.31
CA ARG A 30 -3.13 -3.72 4.69
C ARG A 30 -2.11 -3.21 5.73
N HIS A 31 -0.86 -3.12 5.31
CA HIS A 31 0.32 -2.72 6.10
C HIS A 31 0.83 -3.73 7.13
N ASP A 32 0.10 -4.80 7.46
CA ASP A 32 0.67 -5.91 8.22
C ASP A 32 1.73 -6.65 7.40
N THR A 33 2.58 -7.41 8.09
CA THR A 33 3.55 -8.32 7.48
C THR A 33 3.06 -9.76 7.63
N ALA A 34 2.88 -10.47 6.50
CA ALA A 34 2.73 -11.92 6.49
C ALA A 34 4.10 -12.58 6.42
N ILE A 35 4.38 -13.49 7.35
CA ILE A 35 5.44 -14.47 7.19
C ILE A 35 4.81 -15.72 6.56
N LEU A 36 5.20 -16.03 5.32
CA LEU A 36 4.52 -17.05 4.53
C LEU A 36 5.48 -18.01 3.82
N HIS A 37 4.98 -19.21 3.54
CA HIS A 37 5.51 -20.05 2.49
C HIS A 37 4.65 -19.92 1.23
N TYR A 38 5.30 -19.96 0.08
CA TYR A 38 4.64 -20.09 -1.21
C TYR A 38 5.41 -21.02 -2.16
N THR A 39 4.69 -21.52 -3.15
CA THR A 39 5.22 -22.15 -4.37
C THR A 39 4.43 -21.62 -5.56
N GLY A 40 5.14 -21.04 -6.53
CA GLY A 40 4.59 -20.52 -7.78
C GLY A 40 4.82 -21.49 -8.94
N THR A 41 3.76 -21.80 -9.68
CA THR A 41 3.80 -22.67 -10.85
C THR A 41 3.14 -22.01 -12.07
N LEU A 42 3.59 -22.39 -13.27
CA LEU A 42 2.90 -22.03 -14.50
C LEU A 42 1.61 -22.85 -14.62
N GLU A 43 0.49 -22.18 -14.90
CA GLU A 43 -0.82 -22.83 -15.02
C GLU A 43 -0.87 -23.86 -16.16
N GLU A 44 -0.16 -23.57 -17.27
CA GLU A 44 -0.21 -24.37 -18.50
C GLU A 44 0.37 -25.78 -18.32
N ASP A 45 1.50 -25.90 -17.61
CA ASP A 45 2.27 -27.15 -17.52
C ASP A 45 2.61 -27.60 -16.10
N GLY A 46 2.26 -26.80 -15.08
CA GLY A 46 2.50 -27.06 -13.67
C GLY A 46 3.97 -26.93 -13.25
N SER A 47 4.84 -26.41 -14.12
CA SER A 47 6.26 -26.23 -13.79
C SER A 47 6.43 -25.20 -12.69
N VAL A 48 7.25 -25.53 -11.67
CA VAL A 48 7.60 -24.62 -10.58
C VAL A 48 8.60 -23.59 -11.11
N PHE A 49 8.27 -22.30 -10.95
CA PHE A 49 9.19 -21.22 -11.29
C PHE A 49 9.84 -20.58 -10.05
N ASP A 50 9.19 -20.64 -8.89
CA ASP A 50 9.73 -20.12 -7.64
C ASP A 50 9.10 -20.82 -6.41
N SER A 51 9.88 -20.95 -5.33
CA SER A 51 9.41 -21.57 -4.09
C SER A 51 10.25 -21.13 -2.89
N SER A 52 9.58 -20.54 -1.90
CA SER A 52 10.18 -20.21 -0.59
C SER A 52 10.71 -21.43 0.18
N ARG A 53 10.16 -22.63 -0.09
CA ARG A 53 10.61 -23.86 0.57
C ARG A 53 11.90 -24.37 -0.03
N GLU A 54 12.06 -24.21 -1.34
CA GLU A 54 13.30 -24.58 -2.04
C GLU A 54 14.43 -23.61 -1.72
N SER A 55 14.12 -22.33 -1.51
CA SER A 55 15.09 -21.33 -1.03
C SER A 55 15.41 -21.46 0.47
N GLY A 56 14.63 -22.26 1.21
CA GLY A 56 14.92 -22.67 2.59
C GLY A 56 14.52 -21.67 3.67
N ALA A 57 13.78 -20.61 3.33
CA ALA A 57 13.31 -19.62 4.30
C ALA A 57 11.91 -19.08 3.94
N PRO A 58 11.04 -18.80 4.93
CA PRO A 58 9.80 -18.08 4.71
C PRO A 58 10.03 -16.69 4.09
N PHE A 59 9.04 -16.22 3.36
CA PHE A 59 9.02 -14.88 2.77
C PHE A 59 8.21 -13.93 3.66
N ALA A 60 8.76 -12.74 3.91
CA ALA A 60 8.07 -11.67 4.63
C ALA A 60 7.45 -10.69 3.62
N LEU A 61 6.12 -10.68 3.52
CA LEU A 61 5.37 -9.79 2.63
C LEU A 61 4.65 -8.71 3.46
N THR A 62 4.98 -7.45 3.23
CA THR A 62 4.18 -6.32 3.77
C THR A 62 3.08 -5.95 2.79
N LEU A 63 1.81 -6.09 3.17
CA LEU A 63 0.69 -5.75 2.28
C LEU A 63 0.61 -4.23 2.04
N GLY A 64 0.34 -3.83 0.81
CA GLY A 64 0.29 -2.44 0.35
C GLY A 64 1.65 -1.85 -0.04
N ALA A 65 2.75 -2.60 0.14
CA ALA A 65 4.09 -2.10 -0.12
C ALA A 65 4.52 -2.26 -1.59
N GLY A 66 3.77 -2.98 -2.43
CA GLY A 66 4.09 -3.17 -3.85
C GLY A 66 5.37 -3.97 -4.08
N GLN A 67 5.71 -4.88 -3.17
CA GLN A 67 6.92 -5.69 -3.22
C GLN A 67 6.81 -6.87 -4.20
N VAL A 68 5.58 -7.25 -4.54
CA VAL A 68 5.23 -8.41 -5.36
C VAL A 68 4.23 -8.02 -6.45
N ILE A 69 3.94 -8.93 -7.37
CA ILE A 69 2.94 -8.71 -8.40
C ILE A 69 1.54 -8.44 -7.79
N PRO A 70 0.72 -7.58 -8.40
CA PRO A 70 -0.57 -7.16 -7.84
C PRO A 70 -1.50 -8.32 -7.47
N GLY A 71 -1.59 -9.35 -8.32
CA GLY A 71 -2.46 -10.49 -8.08
C GLY A 71 -2.07 -11.32 -6.87
N PHE A 72 -0.76 -11.38 -6.55
CA PHE A 72 -0.30 -12.11 -5.37
C PHE A 72 -0.68 -11.34 -4.10
N GLU A 73 -0.49 -10.03 -4.09
CA GLU A 73 -0.85 -9.18 -2.96
C GLU A 73 -2.37 -9.19 -2.71
N GLN A 74 -3.17 -9.07 -3.79
CA GLN A 74 -4.62 -9.22 -3.73
C GLN A 74 -5.02 -10.60 -3.21
N GLY A 75 -4.35 -11.65 -3.68
CA GLY A 75 -4.60 -13.02 -3.28
C GLY A 75 -4.11 -13.37 -1.88
N VAL A 76 -3.27 -12.56 -1.22
CA VAL A 76 -2.86 -12.74 0.18
C VAL A 76 -3.72 -11.90 1.14
N MET A 77 -4.38 -10.85 0.65
CA MET A 77 -5.26 -10.03 1.48
C MET A 77 -6.38 -10.86 2.15
N GLY A 78 -6.63 -10.60 3.44
CA GLY A 78 -7.70 -11.24 4.21
C GLY A 78 -7.46 -12.70 4.62
N MET A 79 -6.34 -13.30 4.23
CA MET A 79 -5.93 -14.60 4.77
C MET A 79 -5.73 -14.53 6.28
N ARG A 80 -5.81 -15.67 6.96
CA ARG A 80 -5.57 -15.77 8.39
C ARG A 80 -4.30 -16.57 8.66
N GLU A 81 -3.61 -16.27 9.75
CA GLU A 81 -2.48 -17.07 10.23
C GLU A 81 -2.87 -18.55 10.37
N GLY A 82 -2.00 -19.44 9.89
CA GLY A 82 -2.22 -20.88 9.76
C GLY A 82 -3.04 -21.26 8.52
N GLY A 83 -3.53 -20.29 7.74
CA GLY A 83 -4.33 -20.52 6.55
C GLY A 83 -3.49 -20.88 5.33
N LYS A 84 -4.09 -21.68 4.45
CA LYS A 84 -3.50 -22.13 3.20
C LYS A 84 -4.51 -21.97 2.06
N ARG A 85 -4.08 -21.41 0.94
CA ARG A 85 -4.91 -21.30 -0.25
C ARG A 85 -4.10 -21.33 -1.53
N GLU A 86 -4.82 -21.53 -2.61
CA GLU A 86 -4.33 -21.38 -3.95
C GLU A 86 -4.88 -20.09 -4.59
N ILE A 87 -4.03 -19.42 -5.36
CA ILE A 87 -4.34 -18.17 -6.06
C ILE A 87 -3.97 -18.37 -7.53
N VAL A 88 -4.93 -18.25 -8.44
CA VAL A 88 -4.68 -18.21 -9.88
C VAL A 88 -4.67 -16.76 -10.33
N ILE A 89 -3.57 -16.35 -10.95
CA ILE A 89 -3.29 -14.95 -11.30
C ILE A 89 -3.20 -14.84 -12.82
N PRO A 90 -4.11 -14.08 -13.46
CA PRO A 90 -4.02 -13.82 -14.89
C PRO A 90 -2.82 -12.91 -15.20
N PRO A 91 -2.32 -12.90 -16.44
CA PRO A 91 -1.09 -12.19 -16.78
C PRO A 91 -1.12 -10.69 -16.47
N GLU A 92 -2.27 -10.04 -16.59
CA GLU A 92 -2.47 -8.61 -16.33
C GLU A 92 -2.18 -8.24 -14.86
N LEU A 93 -2.40 -9.18 -13.93
CA LEU A 93 -2.09 -9.03 -12.51
C LEU A 93 -0.77 -9.74 -12.12
N GLY A 94 -0.06 -10.29 -13.10
CA GLY A 94 1.21 -10.99 -12.97
C GLY A 94 2.35 -10.27 -13.70
N TYR A 95 3.01 -10.97 -14.61
CA TYR A 95 4.17 -10.45 -15.37
C TYR A 95 3.83 -9.95 -16.79
N GLY A 96 2.55 -10.01 -17.18
CA GLY A 96 2.02 -9.53 -18.46
C GLY A 96 2.76 -10.04 -19.70
N GLU A 97 2.72 -9.24 -20.77
CA GLU A 97 3.38 -9.57 -22.03
C GLU A 97 4.90 -9.69 -21.90
N ARG A 98 5.50 -9.06 -20.89
CA ARG A 98 6.95 -9.07 -20.70
C ARG A 98 7.46 -10.39 -20.15
N GLY A 99 6.66 -11.09 -19.35
CA GLY A 99 7.12 -12.26 -18.59
C GLY A 99 8.26 -11.91 -17.62
N ALA A 100 9.02 -12.93 -17.20
CA ALA A 100 10.18 -12.77 -16.33
C ALA A 100 11.37 -13.61 -16.83
N GLY A 101 12.28 -12.96 -17.56
CA GLY A 101 13.49 -13.58 -18.08
C GLY A 101 13.17 -14.81 -18.94
N ASN A 102 13.82 -15.93 -18.64
CA ASN A 102 13.57 -17.22 -19.30
C ASN A 102 12.73 -18.18 -18.44
N ILE A 103 12.19 -17.71 -17.31
CA ILE A 103 11.52 -18.54 -16.31
C ILE A 103 10.00 -18.43 -16.46
N ILE A 104 9.48 -17.21 -16.64
CA ILE A 104 8.05 -16.96 -16.81
C ILE A 104 7.81 -16.46 -18.23
N PRO A 105 7.07 -17.20 -19.07
CA PRO A 105 6.73 -16.79 -20.43
C PRO A 105 5.90 -15.50 -20.47
N SER A 106 5.87 -14.90 -21.66
CA SER A 106 4.93 -13.82 -21.99
C SER A 106 3.49 -14.29 -21.81
N ASN A 107 2.65 -13.47 -21.19
CA ASN A 107 1.23 -13.73 -20.99
C ASN A 107 0.91 -15.04 -20.25
N ALA A 108 1.80 -15.46 -19.34
CA ALA A 108 1.58 -16.66 -18.54
C ALA A 108 0.59 -16.41 -17.39
N THR A 109 -0.40 -17.30 -17.26
CA THR A 109 -1.21 -17.44 -16.05
C THR A 109 -0.40 -18.18 -15.00
N LEU A 110 -0.42 -17.67 -13.77
CA LEU A 110 0.35 -18.21 -12.66
C LEU A 110 -0.59 -18.84 -11.63
N ARG A 111 -0.11 -19.87 -10.96
CA ARG A 111 -0.77 -20.48 -9.81
C ARG A 111 0.16 -20.43 -8.63
N PHE A 112 -0.33 -19.94 -7.50
CA PHE A 112 0.42 -19.90 -6.26
C PHE A 112 -0.29 -20.70 -5.19
N GLU A 113 0.40 -21.65 -4.59
CA GLU A 113 0.01 -22.19 -3.29
C GLU A 113 0.69 -21.36 -2.21
N VAL A 114 -0.07 -20.82 -1.25
CA VAL A 114 0.41 -19.95 -0.17
C VAL A 114 -0.06 -20.49 1.17
N GLU A 115 0.82 -20.44 2.18
CA GLU A 115 0.53 -20.75 3.59
C GLU A 115 1.05 -19.62 4.47
N ILE A 116 0.20 -19.00 5.30
CA ILE A 116 0.64 -18.00 6.29
C ILE A 116 1.08 -18.71 7.56
N LEU A 117 2.33 -18.47 7.95
CA LEU A 117 2.92 -18.98 9.18
C LEU A 117 2.72 -18.03 10.36
N ASP A 118 2.80 -16.72 10.11
CA ASP A 118 2.67 -15.68 11.13
C ASP A 118 2.12 -14.38 10.51
N VAL A 119 1.44 -13.57 11.33
CA VAL A 119 0.95 -12.24 10.98
C VAL A 119 1.46 -11.22 11.99
N GLU A 120 2.42 -10.42 11.57
CA GLU A 120 2.96 -9.32 12.37
C GLU A 120 2.17 -8.05 12.09
N ARG A 121 1.64 -7.42 13.15
CA ARG A 121 0.87 -6.19 13.03
C ARG A 121 1.75 -5.01 12.66
N ALA A 122 1.21 -4.10 11.86
CA ALA A 122 1.85 -2.81 11.61
C ALA A 122 2.23 -2.10 12.93
N PRO A 123 3.41 -1.47 13.03
CA PRO A 123 3.87 -0.78 14.24
C PRO A 123 3.25 0.62 14.39
N PHE A 124 2.13 0.88 13.71
CA PHE A 124 1.42 2.14 13.68
C PHE A 124 -0.09 1.87 13.59
N SER A 125 -0.90 2.89 13.90
CA SER A 125 -2.36 2.75 13.86
C SER A 125 -2.93 3.19 12.51
N GLY A 126 -3.83 2.41 11.93
CA GLY A 126 -4.63 2.84 10.79
C GLY A 126 -5.78 3.75 11.24
N LEU A 127 -6.07 4.79 10.45
CA LEU A 127 -7.26 5.64 10.61
C LEU A 127 -8.05 5.66 9.31
N ASP A 128 -9.34 5.38 9.40
CA ASP A 128 -10.27 5.75 8.34
C ASP A 128 -10.55 7.27 8.36
N ASN A 129 -11.37 7.75 7.43
CA ASN A 129 -11.69 9.17 7.33
C ASN A 129 -12.56 9.70 8.48
N GLU A 130 -13.29 8.83 9.19
CA GLU A 130 -14.04 9.23 10.38
C GLU A 130 -13.10 9.47 11.55
N GLY A 131 -12.16 8.55 11.78
CA GLY A 131 -11.09 8.67 12.76
C GLY A 131 -10.16 9.85 12.45
N LEU A 132 -9.83 10.10 11.18
CA LEU A 132 -9.11 11.31 10.78
C LEU A 132 -9.88 12.58 11.15
N ALA A 133 -11.19 12.63 10.89
CA ALA A 133 -12.01 13.78 11.27
C ALA A 133 -12.09 13.98 12.78
N GLU A 134 -12.03 12.91 13.57
CA GLU A 134 -11.89 13.00 15.03
C GLU A 134 -10.55 13.58 15.44
N LYS A 135 -9.45 13.08 14.86
CA LYS A 135 -8.10 13.60 15.12
C LYS A 135 -7.95 15.08 14.78
N ILE A 136 -8.57 15.54 13.69
CA ILE A 136 -8.63 16.96 13.34
C ILE A 136 -9.36 17.76 14.44
N ARG A 137 -10.49 17.25 14.95
CA ARG A 137 -11.24 17.90 16.06
C ARG A 137 -10.45 17.93 17.37
N GLU A 138 -9.60 16.95 17.60
CA GLU A 138 -8.68 16.88 18.76
C GLU A 138 -7.47 17.82 18.61
N GLY A 139 -7.25 18.39 17.43
CA GLY A 139 -6.11 19.24 17.13
C GLY A 139 -4.82 18.46 16.87
N ALA A 140 -4.91 17.23 16.38
CA ALA A 140 -3.77 16.41 16.03
C ALA A 140 -2.94 17.05 14.90
N THR A 141 -1.62 16.84 14.93
CA THR A 141 -0.73 17.27 13.86
C THR A 141 -0.93 16.38 12.63
N ILE A 142 -1.49 16.95 11.56
CA ILE A 142 -1.67 16.27 10.28
C ILE A 142 -0.51 16.64 9.36
N VAL A 143 0.17 15.65 8.79
CA VAL A 143 1.21 15.85 7.78
C VAL A 143 0.75 15.25 6.47
N ASP A 144 0.49 16.10 5.48
CA ASP A 144 0.23 15.71 4.11
C ASP A 144 1.56 15.50 3.38
N ILE A 145 1.85 14.23 3.07
CA ILE A 145 3.15 13.83 2.52
C ILE A 145 3.21 13.82 0.98
N ARG A 146 2.13 14.27 0.33
CA ARG A 146 2.01 14.29 -1.13
C ARG A 146 2.92 15.36 -1.75
N ARG A 147 2.89 15.44 -3.07
CA ARG A 147 3.64 16.42 -3.82
C ARG A 147 2.80 17.67 -4.14
N PRO A 148 3.44 18.81 -4.46
CA PRO A 148 2.74 20.04 -4.79
C PRO A 148 1.74 19.93 -5.95
N ASP A 149 2.03 19.13 -6.97
CA ASP A 149 1.11 18.85 -8.09
C ASP A 149 -0.20 18.20 -7.60
N GLU A 150 -0.12 17.27 -6.65
CA GLU A 150 -1.28 16.59 -6.09
C GLU A 150 -2.11 17.51 -5.19
N TRP A 151 -1.45 18.37 -4.39
CA TRP A 151 -2.14 19.39 -3.59
C TRP A 151 -2.88 20.39 -4.48
N ALA A 152 -2.28 20.81 -5.59
CA ALA A 152 -2.92 21.71 -6.53
C ALA A 152 -4.15 21.07 -7.21
N GLU A 153 -4.09 19.78 -7.52
CA GLU A 153 -5.19 19.02 -8.13
C GLU A 153 -6.39 18.88 -7.19
N THR A 154 -6.14 18.51 -5.95
CA THR A 154 -7.18 17.98 -5.04
C THR A 154 -7.42 18.84 -3.80
N GLY A 155 -6.60 19.87 -3.57
CA GLY A 155 -6.58 20.60 -2.31
C GLY A 155 -5.91 19.80 -1.19
N VAL A 156 -5.95 20.36 0.02
CA VAL A 156 -5.44 19.74 1.26
C VAL A 156 -6.45 19.88 2.39
N ILE A 157 -6.29 19.08 3.44
CA ILE A 157 -7.09 19.22 4.65
C ILE A 157 -6.65 20.50 5.38
N GLU A 158 -7.60 21.31 5.83
CA GLU A 158 -7.32 22.51 6.63
C GLU A 158 -6.56 22.17 7.93
N GLY A 159 -5.59 23.00 8.28
CA GLY A 159 -4.64 22.78 9.36
C GLY A 159 -3.53 21.76 9.08
N SER A 160 -3.41 21.18 7.88
CA SER A 160 -2.37 20.19 7.55
C SER A 160 -1.03 20.82 7.21
N HIS A 161 0.05 20.18 7.67
CA HIS A 161 1.42 20.51 7.30
C HIS A 161 1.79 19.77 6.02
N ARG A 162 2.18 20.54 5.01
CA ARG A 162 2.57 20.02 3.70
C ARG A 162 4.07 19.74 3.67
N ILE A 163 4.46 18.46 3.73
CA ILE A 163 5.87 18.04 3.72
C ILE A 163 6.01 16.85 2.78
N THR A 164 6.46 17.09 1.54
CA THR A 164 6.61 16.03 0.55
C THR A 164 7.62 14.98 1.00
N ALA A 165 7.15 13.74 1.21
CA ALA A 165 8.02 12.65 1.63
C ALA A 165 8.70 11.93 0.48
N PHE A 166 8.03 11.80 -0.67
CA PHE A 166 8.56 11.04 -1.82
C PHE A 166 8.51 11.86 -3.10
N ASP A 167 9.52 11.71 -3.94
CA ASP A 167 9.62 12.37 -5.24
C ASP A 167 8.80 11.66 -6.34
N GLU A 168 9.01 12.03 -7.59
CA GLU A 168 8.36 11.41 -8.76
C GLU A 168 8.78 9.96 -9.03
N ASN A 169 9.97 9.58 -8.56
CA ASN A 169 10.54 8.24 -8.68
C ASN A 169 10.16 7.35 -7.49
N GLY A 170 9.51 7.92 -6.47
CA GLY A 170 9.19 7.23 -5.22
C GLY A 170 10.37 7.18 -4.24
N GLU A 171 11.42 7.95 -4.48
CA GLU A 171 12.56 8.06 -3.57
C GLU A 171 12.23 9.04 -2.43
N LEU A 172 12.75 8.78 -1.23
CA LEU A 172 12.54 9.66 -0.09
C LEU A 172 13.19 11.02 -0.35
N ASN A 173 12.42 12.10 -0.19
CA ASN A 173 12.90 13.47 -0.36
C ASN A 173 13.99 13.76 0.69
N PRO A 174 15.19 14.23 0.28
CA PRO A 174 16.31 14.45 1.20
C PRO A 174 16.03 15.49 2.29
N THR A 175 15.11 16.42 2.09
CA THR A 175 14.76 17.44 3.11
C THR A 175 13.68 16.97 4.07
N PHE A 176 12.98 15.88 3.75
CA PHE A 176 11.83 15.40 4.53
C PHE A 176 12.19 15.18 6.00
N GLY A 177 13.30 14.48 6.27
CA GLY A 177 13.68 14.12 7.64
C GLY A 177 13.91 15.34 8.53
N GLU A 178 14.58 16.38 8.01
CA GLU A 178 14.80 17.62 8.76
C GLU A 178 13.48 18.38 8.98
N GLN A 179 12.66 18.54 7.94
CA GLN A 179 11.38 19.24 8.03
C GLN A 179 10.43 18.54 9.02
N PHE A 180 10.35 17.22 8.94
CA PHE A 180 9.48 16.41 9.79
C PHE A 180 9.92 16.42 11.26
N THR A 181 11.20 16.19 11.54
CA THR A 181 11.72 16.17 12.93
C THR A 181 11.71 17.55 13.60
N ASN A 182 11.72 18.63 12.81
CA ASN A 182 11.49 19.98 13.31
C ASN A 182 10.03 20.23 13.70
N LEU A 183 9.09 19.54 13.05
CA LEU A 183 7.66 19.66 13.30
C LEU A 183 7.15 18.75 14.43
N VAL A 184 7.55 17.47 14.42
CA VAL A 184 7.03 16.43 15.31
C VAL A 184 8.18 15.72 16.02
N LYS A 185 8.04 15.49 17.34
CA LYS A 185 8.98 14.69 18.14
C LYS A 185 8.51 13.23 18.28
N PRO A 186 9.42 12.27 18.57
CA PRO A 186 9.08 10.84 18.61
C PRO A 186 7.96 10.44 19.59
N ASP A 187 7.78 11.19 20.67
CA ASP A 187 6.72 10.97 21.67
C ASP A 187 5.40 11.69 21.33
N GLU A 188 5.42 12.61 20.36
CA GLU A 188 4.24 13.35 19.93
C GLU A 188 3.40 12.53 18.94
N GLU A 189 2.10 12.83 18.93
CA GLU A 189 1.15 12.25 17.98
C GLU A 189 1.29 12.89 16.60
N VAL A 190 1.24 12.06 15.56
CA VAL A 190 1.23 12.51 14.16
C VAL A 190 0.34 11.65 13.29
N VAL A 191 -0.46 12.31 12.46
CA VAL A 191 -1.29 11.66 11.44
C VAL A 191 -0.70 11.96 10.07
N LEU A 192 -0.43 10.91 9.30
CA LEU A 192 0.11 11.01 7.96
C LEU A 192 -1.00 10.76 6.94
N ILE A 193 -1.14 11.64 5.95
CA ILE A 193 -2.07 11.47 4.84
C ILE A 193 -1.35 11.52 3.48
N CYS A 194 -1.75 10.62 2.58
CA CYS A 194 -1.38 10.70 1.17
C CYS A 194 -2.59 10.45 0.26
N ARG A 195 -2.34 10.20 -1.04
CA ARG A 195 -3.43 10.05 -2.01
C ARG A 195 -4.37 8.88 -1.70
N VAL A 196 -3.81 7.69 -1.40
CA VAL A 196 -4.56 6.44 -1.20
C VAL A 196 -4.05 5.59 -0.03
N GLY A 197 -3.24 6.15 0.89
CA GLY A 197 -2.72 5.47 2.09
C GLY A 197 -1.45 4.58 1.93
N ASN A 198 -1.03 4.22 0.72
CA ASN A 198 0.15 3.35 0.54
C ASN A 198 1.47 4.01 1.00
N ARG A 199 1.73 5.25 0.55
CA ARG A 199 2.97 5.98 0.87
C ARG A 199 3.10 6.25 2.37
N THR A 200 1.97 6.57 3.00
CA THR A 200 1.92 6.87 4.44
C THR A 200 2.14 5.62 5.28
N GLY A 201 1.69 4.44 4.86
CA GLY A 201 2.00 3.20 5.57
C GLY A 201 3.50 2.84 5.54
N ALA A 202 4.16 3.00 4.40
CA ALA A 202 5.61 2.77 4.31
C ALA A 202 6.40 3.73 5.20
N LEU A 203 6.05 5.02 5.15
CA LEU A 203 6.68 6.04 5.99
C LEU A 203 6.36 5.86 7.48
N ALA A 204 5.12 5.50 7.83
CA ALA A 204 4.72 5.29 9.22
C ALA A 204 5.49 4.14 9.87
N ARG A 205 5.71 3.04 9.14
CA ARG A 205 6.60 1.96 9.59
C ARG A 205 8.01 2.45 9.80
N ALA A 206 8.58 3.19 8.85
CA ALA A 206 9.94 3.72 8.98
C ALA A 206 10.10 4.66 10.18
N LEU A 207 9.09 5.49 10.47
CA LEU A 207 9.05 6.35 11.65
C LEU A 207 8.98 5.54 12.95
N ALA A 208 8.09 4.54 13.01
CA ALA A 208 7.90 3.72 14.20
C ALA A 208 9.10 2.81 14.49
N ASP A 209 9.46 1.93 13.55
CA ASP A 209 10.53 0.93 13.75
C ASP A 209 11.93 1.55 13.65
N GLY A 210 12.11 2.49 12.73
CA GLY A 210 13.42 3.06 12.41
C GLY A 210 13.82 4.24 13.29
N LEU A 211 12.84 5.06 13.70
CA LEU A 211 13.09 6.32 14.40
C LEU A 211 12.41 6.40 15.78
N GLY A 212 11.66 5.37 16.18
CA GLY A 212 11.07 5.24 17.50
C GLY A 212 9.87 6.16 17.75
N TYR A 213 9.16 6.59 16.71
CA TYR A 213 7.93 7.37 16.86
C TYR A 213 6.81 6.45 17.38
N ALA A 214 6.32 6.73 18.59
CA ALA A 214 5.40 5.84 19.28
C ALA A 214 3.93 6.02 18.84
N ASN A 215 3.57 7.22 18.37
CA ASN A 215 2.18 7.64 18.14
C ASN A 215 1.97 8.04 16.66
N VAL A 216 2.25 7.11 15.74
CA VAL A 216 2.07 7.34 14.30
C VAL A 216 0.74 6.77 13.84
N TYR A 217 -0.04 7.61 13.14
CA TYR A 217 -1.30 7.23 12.53
C TYR A 217 -1.22 7.36 11.01
N ASN A 218 -1.69 6.34 10.31
CA ASN A 218 -1.74 6.29 8.86
C ASN A 218 -3.19 6.38 8.38
N VAL A 219 -3.52 7.42 7.63
CA VAL A 219 -4.85 7.51 6.98
C VAL A 219 -4.91 6.47 5.86
N THR A 220 -5.72 5.43 6.05
CA THR A 220 -5.73 4.25 5.19
C THR A 220 -6.26 4.53 3.80
N ASP A 221 -7.32 5.33 3.68
CA ASP A 221 -8.00 5.52 2.40
C ASP A 221 -7.52 6.80 1.68
N GLY A 222 -6.77 7.62 2.40
CA GLY A 222 -6.14 8.82 1.88
C GLY A 222 -7.14 9.92 1.50
N ILE A 223 -6.63 10.93 0.80
CA ILE A 223 -7.40 12.12 0.43
C ILE A 223 -8.47 11.84 -0.65
N MET A 224 -8.30 10.80 -1.47
CA MET A 224 -9.27 10.50 -2.51
C MET A 224 -10.60 10.05 -1.90
N GLU A 225 -10.56 9.12 -0.95
CA GLU A 225 -11.76 8.72 -0.22
C GLU A 225 -12.33 9.86 0.63
N TRP A 226 -11.47 10.74 1.17
CA TRP A 226 -11.92 11.93 1.89
C TRP A 226 -12.79 12.83 1.02
N LEU A 227 -12.42 12.98 -0.25
CA LEU A 227 -13.19 13.74 -1.23
C LEU A 227 -14.44 12.99 -1.69
N ASP A 228 -14.36 11.67 -1.87
CA ASP A 228 -15.52 10.84 -2.23
C ASP A 228 -16.59 10.86 -1.11
N ASP A 229 -16.19 11.05 0.15
CA ASP A 229 -17.05 11.31 1.30
C ASP A 229 -17.66 12.74 1.33
N ASP A 230 -17.49 13.55 0.28
CA ASP A 230 -17.89 14.97 0.19
C ASP A 230 -17.28 15.87 1.29
N ARG A 231 -16.11 15.51 1.84
CA ARG A 231 -15.47 16.29 2.90
C ARG A 231 -14.66 17.44 2.33
N LEU A 232 -14.56 18.52 3.11
CA LEU A 232 -13.95 19.77 2.68
C LEU A 232 -12.42 19.67 2.57
N VAL A 233 -11.90 20.43 1.61
CA VAL A 233 -10.47 20.67 1.37
C VAL A 233 -10.25 22.15 1.05
N GLN A 234 -9.01 22.61 1.26
CA GLN A 234 -8.57 23.95 0.92
C GLN A 234 -7.68 23.93 -0.33
N HIS A 235 -7.95 24.87 -1.26
CA HIS A 235 -7.15 25.08 -2.46
C HIS A 235 -6.30 26.36 -2.38
N ASP A 236 -6.73 27.36 -1.61
CA ASP A 236 -6.08 28.68 -1.50
C ASP A 236 -5.01 28.71 -0.41
N CYS A 237 -4.08 27.75 -0.46
CA CYS A 237 -2.96 27.68 0.49
C CYS A 237 -1.79 28.56 0.03
N PRO A 238 -1.31 29.54 0.80
CA PRO A 238 -0.16 30.35 0.41
C PRO A 238 1.10 29.47 0.18
N GLU A 239 1.79 29.68 -0.93
CA GLU A 239 2.97 28.89 -1.35
C GLU A 239 4.23 29.16 -0.51
N THR A 240 4.29 30.25 0.27
CA THR A 240 5.56 30.87 0.66
C THR A 240 6.00 30.66 2.12
N ALA A 241 5.79 29.49 2.73
CA ALA A 241 6.54 29.18 3.94
C ALA A 241 6.97 27.70 3.93
N GLU A 242 8.26 27.48 4.20
CA GLU A 242 8.98 26.19 4.16
C GLU A 242 8.46 25.11 5.15
N THR A 243 7.34 25.37 5.83
CA THR A 243 6.57 24.45 6.68
C THR A 243 5.10 24.90 6.81
N ALA A 244 4.58 25.65 5.82
CA ALA A 244 3.28 26.33 5.90
C ALA A 244 2.11 25.36 6.04
N GLN A 245 1.61 25.29 7.26
CA GLN A 245 0.28 24.80 7.56
C GLN A 245 -0.74 25.49 6.65
N CYS A 246 -1.55 24.69 5.97
CA CYS A 246 -2.77 25.12 5.31
C CYS A 246 -3.89 24.52 6.14
#